data_AF-A0A1F5ZYL2-F1
#
_entry.id   AF-A0A1F5ZYL2-F1
#
_cell.length_a   1.000
_cell.length_b   1.000
_cell.length_c   1.000
_cell.angle_alpha   90.00
_cell.angle_beta   90.00
_cell.angle_gamma   90.00
#
_symmetry.space_group_name_H-M   'P 1'
#
loop_
_entity.id
_entity.type
_entity.pdbx_description
1 polymer ?
#
loop_
_entity_poly.entity_id
_entity_poly.type
_entity_poly.pdbx_seq_one_letter_code
_entity_poly.pdbx_strand_id
1 'polypeptide(L)' 'MTRTQIYLPGDQLIQLQFLAKKKNTKMSKLIRAFIEHGIENERKKAKKNTFLTDLAGSVTKGPKDVSKNLDKYLYGS' A
#
# COMPACT_ATOMS: atom_id res chain seq x y z
N MET A 1 2.61 24.54 8.89
CA MET A 1 3.14 23.30 9.52
C MET A 1 2.62 23.24 10.95
N THR A 2 2.01 22.14 11.35
CA THR A 2 1.51 21.94 12.73
C THR A 2 2.57 21.21 13.55
N ARG A 3 2.79 21.63 14.81
CA ARG A 3 3.69 20.93 15.74
C ARG A 3 2.88 19.87 16.48
N THR A 4 3.35 18.62 16.43
CA THR A 4 2.74 17.49 17.12
C THR A 4 3.77 16.83 18.02
N GLN A 5 3.35 16.41 19.22
CA GLN A 5 4.13 15.59 20.13
C GLN A 5 3.73 14.14 19.92
N ILE A 6 4.71 13.26 19.72
CA ILE A 6 4.53 11.82 19.59
C ILE A 6 5.45 11.11 20.57
N TYR A 7 4.97 10.05 21.17
CA TYR A 7 5.80 9.20 22.01
C TYR A 7 6.56 8.21 21.14
N LEU A 8 7.86 8.09 21.36
CA LEU A 8 8.74 7.15 20.66
C LEU A 8 9.50 6.31 21.68
N PRO A 9 9.58 5.00 21.49
CA PRO A 9 10.52 4.14 22.21
C PRO A 9 11.97 4.68 22.12
N GLY A 10 12.74 4.53 23.20
CA GLY A 10 14.09 5.10 23.30
C GLY A 10 15.06 4.53 22.26
N ASP A 11 14.94 3.24 21.95
CA ASP A 11 15.68 2.55 20.89
C ASP A 11 15.42 3.16 19.50
N GLN A 12 14.16 3.46 19.18
CA GLN A 12 13.79 4.11 17.92
C GLN A 12 14.38 5.52 17.83
N LEU A 13 14.37 6.26 18.94
CA LEU A 13 14.94 7.60 19.00
C LEU A 13 16.46 7.57 18.75
N ILE A 14 17.18 6.59 19.31
CA ILE A 14 18.63 6.39 19.07
C ILE A 14 18.89 6.09 17.59
N GLN A 15 18.12 5.17 16.99
CA GLN A 15 18.26 4.81 15.58
C GLN A 15 17.98 6.00 14.65
N LEU A 16 16.93 6.78 14.96
CA LEU A 16 16.59 8.01 14.24
C LEU A 16 17.74 9.04 14.31
N GLN A 17 18.35 9.24 15.47
CA GLN A 17 19.48 10.15 15.64
C GLN A 17 20.68 9.70 14.81
N PHE A 18 21.00 8.41 14.85
CA PHE A 18 22.09 7.82 14.07
C PHE A 18 21.87 8.03 12.57
N LEU A 19 20.66 7.74 12.08
CA LEU A 19 20.30 7.93 10.67
C LEU A 19 20.34 9.41 10.25
N ALA A 20 19.87 10.31 11.11
CA ALA A 20 19.91 11.75 10.85
C ALA A 20 21.36 12.25 10.70
N LYS A 21 22.26 11.81 11.58
CA LYS A 21 23.70 12.09 11.49
C LYS A 21 24.32 11.50 10.22
N LYS A 22 24.08 10.21 9.95
CA LYS A 22 24.60 9.52 8.76
C LYS A 22 24.18 10.20 7.46
N LYS A 23 22.95 10.69 7.39
CA LYS A 23 22.41 11.39 6.21
C LYS A 23 22.70 12.89 6.19
N ASN A 24 23.36 13.44 7.22
CA ASN A 24 23.58 14.88 7.41
C ASN A 24 22.28 15.70 7.24
N THR A 25 21.21 15.26 7.90
CA THR A 25 19.89 15.94 7.83
C THR A 25 19.29 16.13 9.22
N LYS A 26 18.35 17.08 9.33
CA LYS A 26 17.60 17.29 10.57
C LYS A 26 16.65 16.12 10.82
N MET A 27 16.58 15.68 12.08
CA MET A 27 15.67 14.63 12.54
C MET A 27 14.23 14.84 12.07
N SER A 28 13.73 16.08 12.16
CA SER A 28 12.37 16.43 11.74
C SER A 28 12.13 16.26 10.24
N LYS A 29 13.14 16.52 9.40
CA LYS A 29 13.05 16.27 7.95
C LYS A 29 12.98 14.78 7.65
N LEU A 30 13.79 14.00 8.37
CA LEU A 30 13.85 12.55 8.23
C LEU A 30 12.53 11.88 8.68
N ILE A 31 11.98 12.29 9.83
CA ILE A 31 10.68 11.78 10.32
C ILE A 31 9.56 12.10 9.32
N ARG A 32 9.52 13.32 8.76
CA ARG A 32 8.52 13.70 7.75
C ARG A 32 8.60 12.82 6.51
N ALA A 33 9.81 12.58 5.99
CA ALA A 33 10.00 11.73 4.82
C ALA A 33 9.52 10.29 5.07
N PHE A 34 9.79 9.74 6.26
CA PHE A 34 9.30 8.41 6.63
C PHE A 34 7.76 8.37 6.72
N ILE A 35 7.15 9.39 7.33
CA ILE A 35 5.68 9.48 7.43
C ILE A 35 5.07 9.58 6.03
N GLU A 36 5.62 10.42 5.16
CA GLU A 36 5.13 10.61 3.79
C GLU A 36 5.19 9.32 2.97
N HIS A 37 6.35 8.63 2.99
CA HIS A 37 6.49 7.33 2.35
C HIS A 37 5.58 6.26 2.96
N GLY A 38 5.42 6.26 4.29
CA GLY A 38 4.50 5.34 4.97
C GLY A 38 3.06 5.52 4.52
N ILE A 39 2.57 6.76 4.50
CA ILE A 39 1.21 7.10 4.04
C ILE A 39 1.03 6.73 2.56
N GLU A 40 2.01 7.03 1.71
CA GLU A 40 1.94 6.71 0.28
C GLU A 40 1.88 5.19 0.06
N ASN A 41 2.69 4.42 0.79
CA ASN A 41 2.69 2.96 0.70
C ASN A 41 1.36 2.35 1.15
N GLU A 42 0.77 2.84 2.25
CA GLU A 42 -0.55 2.38 2.69
C GLU A 42 -1.65 2.75 1.69
N ARG A 43 -1.61 3.96 1.10
CA ARG A 43 -2.51 4.35 0.00
C ARG A 43 -2.38 3.44 -1.21
N LYS A 44 -1.16 3.05 -1.59
CA LYS A 44 -0.90 2.13 -2.70
C LYS A 44 -1.45 0.74 -2.40
N LYS A 45 -1.28 0.22 -1.18
CA LYS A 45 -1.85 -1.07 -0.76
C LYS A 45 -3.38 -1.04 -0.81
N ALA A 46 -4.00 0.01 -0.29
CA ALA A 46 -5.46 0.18 -0.35
C ALA A 46 -5.97 0.18 -1.81
N LYS A 47 -5.31 0.92 -2.70
CA LYS A 47 -5.64 0.96 -4.13
C LYS A 47 -5.44 -0.39 -4.84
N LYS A 48 -4.42 -1.16 -4.46
CA LYS A 48 -4.16 -2.48 -5.05
C LYS A 48 -5.27 -3.47 -4.73
N ASN A 49 -5.83 -3.41 -3.53
CA ASN A 49 -6.96 -4.24 -3.14
C ASN A 49 -8.23 -3.88 -3.92
N THR A 50 -8.51 -2.59 -4.12
CA THR A 50 -9.67 -2.16 -4.93
C THR A 50 -9.48 -2.47 -6.42
N PHE A 51 -8.26 -2.38 -6.96
CA PHE A 51 -8.02 -2.66 -8.38
C PHE A 51 -8.40 -4.08 -8.79
N LEU A 52 -8.11 -5.09 -7.96
CA LEU A 52 -8.51 -6.47 -8.25
C LEU A 52 -10.03 -6.65 -8.20
N THR A 53 -10.70 -5.95 -7.28
CA THR A 53 -12.16 -5.97 -7.15
C THR A 53 -12.84 -5.23 -8.31
N ASP A 54 -12.30 -4.09 -8.74
CA ASP A 54 -12.79 -3.31 -9.87
C ASP A 54 -12.52 -4.03 -11.21
N LEU A 55 -11.37 -4.70 -11.35
CA LEU A 55 -11.08 -5.55 -12.51
C LEU A 55 -12.03 -6.75 -12.56
N ALA A 56 -12.28 -7.42 -11.43
CA ALA A 56 -13.24 -8.50 -11.36
C ALA A 56 -14.67 -8.04 -11.68
N GLY A 57 -15.09 -6.87 -11.17
CA GLY A 57 -16.41 -6.28 -11.42
C GLY A 57 -16.61 -5.69 -12.81
N SER A 58 -15.54 -5.32 -13.52
CA SER A 58 -15.63 -4.84 -14.91
C SER A 58 -15.61 -5.98 -15.94
N VAL A 59 -15.13 -7.17 -15.57
CA VAL A 59 -15.07 -8.37 -16.42
C VAL A 59 -16.38 -9.20 -16.38
N THR A 60 -17.35 -8.86 -15.52
CA THR A 60 -18.61 -9.63 -15.35
C THR A 60 -19.64 -9.53 -16.49
N LYS A 61 -19.25 -9.13 -17.71
CA LYS A 61 -20.15 -9.13 -18.88
C LYS A 61 -20.30 -10.51 -19.56
N GLY A 62 -19.80 -11.57 -18.94
CA GLY A 62 -19.90 -12.95 -19.44
C GLY A 62 -20.81 -13.86 -18.60
N PRO A 63 -21.24 -15.01 -19.14
CA PRO A 63 -22.00 -16.01 -18.38
C PRO A 63 -21.25 -16.42 -17.10
N LYS A 64 -21.94 -16.46 -15.96
CA LYS A 64 -21.33 -16.75 -14.65
C LYS A 64 -20.84 -18.20 -14.50
N ASP A 65 -21.17 -19.04 -15.45
CA ASP A 65 -20.98 -20.48 -15.48
C ASP A 65 -19.90 -20.94 -16.47
N VAL A 66 -19.16 -20.01 -17.11
CA VAL A 66 -18.06 -20.35 -18.03
C VAL A 66 -17.04 -21.29 -17.39
N SER A 67 -16.71 -21.08 -16.11
CA SER A 67 -15.77 -21.95 -15.38
C SER A 67 -16.34 -23.34 -15.05
N LYS A 68 -17.67 -23.50 -15.07
CA LYS A 68 -18.35 -24.77 -14.77
C LYS A 68 -18.70 -25.56 -16.03
N ASN A 69 -18.91 -24.85 -17.15
CA ASN A 69 -19.42 -25.41 -18.40
C ASN A 69 -18.40 -25.25 -19.54
N LEU A 70 -17.10 -25.41 -19.26
CA LEU A 70 -16.03 -25.26 -20.25
C LEU A 70 -16.29 -26.13 -21.50
N ASP A 71 -16.72 -27.37 -21.32
CA ASP A 71 -16.98 -28.29 -22.44
C ASP A 71 -18.08 -27.78 -23.37
N LYS A 72 -19.17 -27.25 -22.81
CA LYS A 72 -20.26 -26.63 -23.56
C LYS A 72 -19.79 -25.43 -24.37
N TYR A 73 -18.88 -24.62 -23.81
CA TYR A 73 -18.40 -23.40 -24.47
C TYR A 73 -17.26 -23.65 -25.46
N LEU A 74 -16.44 -24.68 -25.24
CA LEU A 74 -15.31 -25.03 -26.10
C LEU A 74 -15.69 -26.01 -27.22
N TYR A 75 -16.60 -26.94 -26.94
CA TYR A 75 -16.90 -28.07 -27.83
C TYR A 75 -18.38 -28.21 -28.16
N GLY A 76 -19.26 -27.33 -27.65
CA GLY A 76 -20.66 -27.23 -28.06
C GLY A 76 -21.53 -28.46 -27.76
N SER A 77 -21.05 -29.37 -26.92
CA SER A 77 -21.68 -30.67 -26.61
C SER A 77 -22.29 -30.68 -25.21
#